data_AF-A0A661IA38-F1
#
_entry.id   AF-A0A661IA38-F1
#
_cell.length_a   1.000
_cell.length_b   1.000
_cell.length_c   1.000
_cell.angle_alpha   90.00
_cell.angle_beta   90.00
_cell.angle_gamma   90.00
#
_symmetry.space_group_name_H-M   'P 1'
#
loop_
_entity.id
_entity.type
_entity.pdbx_description
1 polymer ?
#
loop_
_entity_poly.entity_id
_entity_poly.type
_entity_poly.pdbx_seq_one_letter_code
_entity_poly.pdbx_strand_id
1 'polypeptide(L)' 'MDYDVFKEALKDNGLTLKAFSELSGVQYKTCSRWGKNNYPVGDWVESWLALYIENREYMMLKRFLKDIVCKD' A
#
# COMPACT_ATOMS: atom_id res chain seq x y z
N MET A 1 7.42 -10.43 3.38
CA MET A 1 6.31 -10.99 2.57
C MET A 1 6.75 -11.66 1.27
N ASP A 2 5.99 -12.68 0.82
CA ASP A 2 6.12 -13.28 -0.52
C ASP A 2 5.61 -12.36 -1.64
N TYR A 3 6.08 -12.52 -2.88
CA TYR A 3 5.70 -11.66 -4.01
C TYR A 3 4.22 -11.79 -4.41
N ASP A 4 3.65 -13.00 -4.36
CA ASP A 4 2.24 -13.17 -4.69
C ASP A 4 1.34 -12.56 -3.60
N VAL A 5 1.74 -12.68 -2.33
CA VAL A 5 1.09 -11.99 -1.20
C VAL A 5 1.17 -10.47 -1.38
N PHE A 6 2.31 -9.94 -1.83
CA PHE A 6 2.47 -8.53 -2.14
C PHE A 6 1.51 -8.06 -3.25
N LYS A 7 1.39 -8.80 -4.36
CA LYS A 7 0.48 -8.43 -5.45
C LYS A 7 -1.00 -8.44 -5.03
N GLU A 8 -1.43 -9.46 -4.28
CA GLU A 8 -2.82 -9.49 -3.80
C GLU A 8 -3.07 -8.36 -2.80
N ALA A 9 -2.13 -8.07 -1.89
CA ALA A 9 -2.26 -6.93 -0.97
C ALA A 9 -2.42 -5.59 -1.70
N LEU A 10 -1.68 -5.37 -2.80
CA LEU A 10 -1.87 -4.18 -3.63
C LEU A 10 -3.27 -4.13 -4.25
N LYS A 11 -3.69 -5.24 -4.87
CA LYS A 11 -4.98 -5.36 -5.56
C LYS A 11 -6.17 -5.15 -4.63
N ASP A 12 -6.17 -5.80 -3.47
CA ASP A 12 -7.22 -5.69 -2.45
C ASP A 12 -7.35 -4.26 -1.92
N ASN A 13 -6.26 -3.49 -2.00
CA ASN A 13 -6.22 -2.09 -1.56
C ASN A 13 -6.32 -1.08 -2.71
N GLY A 14 -6.70 -1.52 -3.91
CA GLY A 14 -6.88 -0.64 -5.07
C GLY A 14 -5.59 0.02 -5.56
N LEU A 15 -4.43 -0.57 -5.25
CA LEU A 15 -3.13 -0.09 -5.68
C LEU A 15 -2.64 -0.89 -6.89
N THR A 16 -2.03 -0.16 -7.83
CA THR A 16 -1.22 -0.77 -8.88
C THR A 16 0.25 -0.83 -8.44
N LEU A 17 1.05 -1.69 -9.08
CA LEU A 17 2.50 -1.71 -8.83
C LEU A 17 3.17 -0.36 -9.12
N LYS A 18 2.65 0.37 -10.13
CA LYS A 18 3.09 1.73 -10.47
C LYS A 18 2.77 2.71 -9.35
N ALA A 19 1.52 2.72 -8.88
CA ALA A 19 1.09 3.58 -7.78
C ALA A 19 1.90 3.30 -6.50
N PHE A 20 2.13 2.02 -6.18
CA PHE A 20 2.99 1.64 -5.07
C PHE A 20 4.41 2.21 -5.23
N SER A 21 5.02 2.05 -6.41
CA SER A 21 6.38 2.55 -6.67
C SER A 21 6.50 4.07 -6.48
N GLU A 22 5.48 4.82 -6.89
CA GLU A 22 5.43 6.28 -6.73
C GLU A 22 5.25 6.67 -5.25
N LEU A 23 4.35 5.99 -4.53
CA LEU A 23 4.07 6.26 -3.12
C LEU A 23 5.22 5.88 -2.19
N SER A 24 5.89 4.75 -2.45
CA SER A 24 6.97 4.23 -1.62
C SER A 24 8.33 4.83 -1.97
N GLY A 25 8.43 5.61 -3.05
CA GLY A 25 9.69 6.18 -3.55
C GLY A 25 10.64 5.14 -4.15
N VAL A 26 10.19 3.90 -4.38
CA VAL A 26 11.00 2.84 -4.98
C VAL A 26 10.86 2.90 -6.49
N GLN A 27 11.97 2.78 -7.21
CA GLN A 27 11.90 2.75 -8.68
C GLN A 27 11.00 1.59 -9.17
N TYR A 28 10.08 1.87 -10.09
CA TYR A 28 9.22 0.86 -10.70
C TYR A 28 10.00 -0.35 -11.25
N LYS A 29 11.19 -0.11 -11.81
CA LYS A 29 12.09 -1.17 -12.30
C LYS A 29 12.54 -2.13 -11.19
N THR A 30 12.67 -1.64 -9.96
CA THR A 30 12.97 -2.46 -8.78
C THR A 30 11.74 -3.25 -8.36
N CYS A 31 10.59 -2.60 -8.20
CA CYS A 31 9.35 -3.29 -7.83
C CYS A 31 8.94 -4.38 -8.83
N SER A 32 9.14 -4.14 -10.12
CA SER A 32 8.83 -5.09 -11.21
C SER A 32 9.81 -6.27 -11.35
N ARG A 33 10.92 -6.25 -10.59
CA ARG A 33 11.86 -7.36 -10.46
C ARG A 33 11.56 -8.25 -9.27
N TRP A 34 10.82 -7.79 -8.26
CA TRP A 34 10.42 -8.63 -7.14
C TRP A 34 9.68 -9.88 -7.64
N GLY A 35 9.97 -11.03 -7.04
CA GLY A 35 9.44 -12.34 -7.43
C GLY A 35 10.08 -12.95 -8.68
N LYS A 36 11.01 -12.27 -9.37
CA LYS A 36 11.77 -12.84 -10.51
C LYS A 36 13.16 -13.23 -10.07
N ASN A 37 13.66 -14.36 -10.56
CA ASN A 37 15.04 -14.82 -10.30
C ASN A 37 15.40 -14.83 -8.80
N ASN A 38 14.46 -15.24 -7.93
CA ASN A 38 14.60 -15.17 -6.46
C ASN A 38 14.90 -13.77 -5.90
N TYR A 39 14.58 -12.69 -6.62
CA TYR A 39 14.71 -11.34 -6.09
C TYR A 39 13.57 -11.07 -5.10
N PRO A 40 13.84 -10.96 -3.79
CA PRO A 40 12.80 -10.88 -2.77
C PRO A 40 12.14 -9.51 -2.78
N VAL A 41 10.90 -9.46 -2.30
CA VAL A 41 10.27 -8.20 -1.91
C VAL A 41 11.06 -7.61 -0.74
N GLY A 42 11.22 -6.30 -0.69
CA GLY A 42 11.94 -5.66 0.41
C GLY A 42 11.27 -5.93 1.77
N ASP A 43 12.07 -6.20 2.80
CA ASP A 43 11.55 -6.61 4.12
C ASP A 43 10.62 -5.57 4.76
N TRP A 44 10.82 -4.29 4.44
CA TRP A 44 10.01 -3.17 4.93
C TRP A 44 8.67 -3.00 4.22
N VAL A 45 8.45 -3.66 3.06
CA VAL A 45 7.26 -3.45 2.23
C VAL A 45 5.98 -3.84 2.97
N GLU A 46 6.08 -4.88 3.80
CA GLU A 46 4.97 -5.38 4.60
C GLU A 46 4.50 -4.34 5.64
N SER A 47 5.42 -3.79 6.42
CA SER A 47 5.09 -2.76 7.41
C SER A 47 4.66 -1.44 6.76
N TRP A 48 5.26 -1.09 5.62
CA TRP A 48 4.84 0.09 4.86
C TRP A 48 3.40 -0.03 4.35
N LEU A 49 3.03 -1.20 3.79
CA LEU A 49 1.67 -1.44 3.31
C LEU A 49 0.67 -1.42 4.46
N ALA A 50 0.96 -2.08 5.58
CA ALA A 50 0.11 -2.05 6.76
C ALA A 50 -0.17 -0.62 7.22
N LEU A 51 0.89 0.18 7.40
CA LEU A 51 0.77 1.59 7.81
C LEU A 51 0.02 2.44 6.78
N TYR A 52 0.24 2.22 5.49
CA TYR A 52 -0.47 2.94 4.44
C TYR A 52 -1.99 2.68 4.49
N ILE A 53 -2.37 1.41 4.65
CA ILE A 53 -3.77 0.97 4.70
C ILE A 53 -4.45 1.52 5.96
N GLU A 54 -3.83 1.34 7.12
CA GLU A 54 -4.35 1.84 8.40
C GLU A 54 -4.54 3.35 8.39
N ASN A 55 -3.57 4.11 7.85
CA ASN A 55 -3.70 5.57 7.73
C ASN A 55 -4.86 5.97 6.80
N ARG A 56 -5.07 5.25 5.70
CA ARG A 56 -6.18 5.53 4.78
C ARG A 56 -7.53 5.32 5.46
N GLU A 57 -7.69 4.21 6.18
CA GLU A 57 -8.90 3.89 6.94
C GLU A 57 -9.15 4.91 8.05
N TYR A 58 -8.12 5.26 8.81
CA TYR A 58 -8.19 6.31 9.83
C TYR A 58 -8.63 7.66 9.25
N MET A 59 -8.06 8.07 8.12
CA MET A 59 -8.44 9.33 7.46
C MET A 59 -9.89 9.30 6.96
N MET A 60 -10.35 8.15 6.45
CA MET A 60 -11.75 7.98 6.04
C MET A 60 -12.69 8.10 7.24
N LEU A 61 -12.40 7.40 8.34
CA LEU A 61 -13.18 7.46 9.57
C LEU A 61 -13.20 8.88 10.16
N LYS A 62 -12.04 9.55 10.21
CA LYS A 62 -11.92 10.92 10.72
C LYS A 62 -12.78 11.90 9.91
N ARG A 63 -12.82 11.76 8.58
CA ARG A 63 -13.67 12.58 7.71
C ARG A 63 -15.14 12.31 7.96
N PHE A 64 -15.53 11.04 7.99
CA PHE A 64 -16.90 10.63 8.28
C PHE A 64 -17.42 11.16 9.62
N LEU A 65 -16.62 11.06 10.69
CA LEU A 65 -16.96 11.60 12.00
C LEU A 65 -17.10 13.12 11.98
N LYS A 66 -16.20 13.82 11.28
CA LYS A 66 -16.30 15.28 11.10
C LYS A 66 -17.61 15.66 10.41
N ASP A 67 -18.00 14.91 9.38
CA ASP A 67 -19.24 15.15 8.64
C ASP A 67 -20.50 14.82 9.46
N ILE A 68 -20.41 14.00 10.51
CA ILE A 68 -21.54 13.75 11.43
C ILE A 68 -21.61 14.85 12.49
N VAL A 69 -20.47 15.15 13.13
CA VAL A 69 -20.42 16.01 14.32
C VAL A 69 -20.52 17.49 13.94
N CYS A 70 -20.03 17.89 12.77
CA CYS A 70 -20.01 19.29 12.32
C CYS A 70 -21.09 19.59 11.28
N LYS A 71 -22.15 18.78 11.17
CA LYS A 71 -23.34 19.14 10.39
C LYS A 71 -24.19 20.10 11.21
N ASP A 72 -24.26 21.35 10.76
CA ASP A 72 -25.25 22.36 11.17
C ASP A 72 -26.67 21.95 10.74
#